data_AF-A0A2N5KIR9-F1
#
_entry.id   AF-A0A2N5KIR9-F1
#
_cell.length_a   1.000
_cell.length_b   1.000
_cell.length_c   1.000
_cell.angle_alpha   90.00
_cell.angle_beta   90.00
_cell.angle_gamma   90.00
#
_symmetry.space_group_name_H-M   'P 1'
#
loop_
_entity.id
_entity.type
_entity.pdbx_description
1 polymer ?
#
loop_
_entity_poly.entity_id
_entity_poly.type
_entity_poly.pdbx_seq_one_letter_code
_entity_poly.pdbx_strand_id
1 'polypeptide(L)'
;MAPQCREIKPNGERCTLPAKGQLGVCWAHDPANAAQRRRTASKGGRGKPSRELQGIKVLLSDLTNQVLAGELENGRAAVANQLVNTRLRTIEVERKVKETEELEERLEALERAAEGQRGGRGWG
;
A
#
# COMPACT_ATOMS: atom_id res chain seq x y z
N MET A 1 11.81 31.09 -14.97
CA MET A 1 11.47 30.42 -13.70
C MET A 1 9.98 30.09 -13.76
N ALA A 2 9.57 28.84 -13.54
CA ALA A 2 8.13 28.51 -13.54
C ALA A 2 7.46 29.18 -12.32
N PRO A 3 6.26 29.76 -12.46
CA PRO A 3 5.55 30.35 -11.33
C PRO A 3 5.28 29.29 -10.26
N GLN A 4 5.23 29.68 -9.00
CA GLN A 4 4.90 28.76 -7.90
C GLN A 4 3.41 28.39 -7.93
N CYS A 5 3.08 27.16 -7.49
CA CYS A 5 1.69 26.74 -7.34
C CYS A 5 0.91 27.69 -6.41
N ARG A 6 -0.27 28.10 -6.86
CA ARG A 6 -1.13 29.04 -6.12
C ARG A 6 -1.88 28.44 -4.92
N GLU A 7 -1.95 27.12 -4.81
CA GLU A 7 -2.73 26.43 -3.78
C GLU A 7 -2.09 26.49 -2.38
N ILE A 8 -2.97 26.50 -1.37
CA ILE A 8 -2.64 26.35 0.04
C ILE A 8 -2.89 24.89 0.43
N LYS A 9 -1.88 24.27 1.02
CA LYS A 9 -1.96 22.88 1.51
C LYS A 9 -2.95 22.80 2.70
N PRO A 10 -3.46 21.60 3.03
CA PRO A 10 -4.32 21.41 4.21
C PRO A 10 -3.72 21.85 5.55
N ASN A 11 -2.38 21.89 5.66
CA ASN A 11 -1.67 22.37 6.85
C ASN A 11 -1.53 23.91 6.90
N GLY A 12 -2.17 24.66 6.00
CA GLY A 12 -2.14 26.13 5.93
C GLY A 12 -0.92 26.72 5.21
N GLU A 13 0.04 25.89 4.81
CA GLU A 13 1.24 26.37 4.11
C GLU A 13 1.03 26.51 2.60
N ARG A 14 1.72 27.47 1.98
CA ARG A 14 1.74 27.61 0.52
C ARG A 14 2.46 26.44 -0.15
N CYS A 15 1.91 25.93 -1.26
CA CYS A 15 2.55 24.87 -2.04
C CYS A 15 3.87 25.35 -2.66
N THR A 16 4.98 24.64 -2.43
CA THR A 16 6.31 25.00 -2.94
C THR A 16 6.62 24.45 -4.33
N LEU A 17 5.73 23.62 -4.89
CA LEU A 17 5.94 22.99 -6.20
C LEU A 17 5.73 24.00 -7.34
N PRO A 18 6.45 23.84 -8.48
CA PRO A 18 6.24 24.69 -9.65
C PRO A 18 4.86 24.44 -10.26
N ALA A 19 4.18 25.52 -10.62
CA ALA A 19 2.95 25.49 -11.39
C ALA A 19 3.20 24.97 -12.81
N LYS A 20 2.19 24.31 -13.37
CA LYS A 20 2.17 23.80 -14.73
C LYS A 20 0.87 24.24 -15.41
N GLY A 21 0.98 24.58 -16.70
CA GLY A 21 -0.17 24.99 -17.51
C GLY A 21 -0.81 26.30 -17.07
N GLN A 22 -1.98 26.58 -17.64
CA GLN A 22 -2.67 27.88 -17.49
C GLN A 22 -3.37 28.06 -16.14
N LEU A 23 -3.63 26.96 -15.41
CA LEU A 23 -4.31 27.00 -14.12
C LEU A 23 -3.42 27.48 -12.97
N GLY A 24 -2.11 27.64 -13.18
CA GLY A 24 -1.21 28.14 -12.12
C GLY A 24 -1.06 27.18 -10.92
N VAL A 25 -1.34 25.89 -11.12
CA VAL A 25 -1.27 24.84 -10.09
C VAL A 25 -0.24 23.78 -10.47
N CYS A 26 0.34 23.10 -9.48
CA CYS A 26 1.28 22.01 -9.76
C CYS A 26 0.52 20.73 -10.14
N TRP A 27 1.26 19.73 -10.62
CA TRP A 27 0.69 18.41 -10.96
C TRP A 27 -0.13 17.78 -9.82
N ALA A 28 0.27 18.01 -8.56
CA ALA A 28 -0.41 17.50 -7.39
C ALA A 28 -1.77 18.19 -7.11
N HIS A 29 -1.94 19.44 -7.56
CA HIS A 29 -3.12 20.25 -7.30
C HIS A 29 -4.02 20.45 -8.53
N ASP A 30 -3.58 20.03 -9.71
CA ASP A 30 -4.39 20.04 -10.91
C ASP A 30 -5.55 19.01 -10.80
N PRO A 31 -6.82 19.45 -10.91
CA PRO A 31 -7.97 18.55 -10.88
C PRO A 31 -7.93 17.47 -11.97
N ALA A 32 -7.39 17.76 -13.16
CA ALA A 32 -7.31 16.80 -14.26
C ALA A 32 -6.45 15.57 -13.90
N ASN A 33 -5.48 15.74 -12.98
CA ASN A 33 -4.62 14.66 -12.52
C ASN A 33 -5.19 13.88 -11.32
N ALA A 34 -6.39 14.23 -10.82
CA ALA A 34 -6.95 13.60 -9.61
C ALA A 34 -7.13 12.08 -9.75
N ALA A 35 -7.66 11.61 -10.89
CA ALA A 35 -7.81 10.18 -11.16
C ALA A 35 -6.46 9.45 -11.21
N GLN A 36 -5.46 10.06 -11.85
CA GLN A 36 -4.10 9.51 -11.92
C GLN A 36 -3.44 9.46 -10.54
N ARG A 37 -3.60 10.50 -9.72
CA ARG A 37 -3.12 10.52 -8.33
C ARG A 37 -3.77 9.43 -7.49
N ARG A 38 -5.09 9.24 -7.60
CA ARG A 38 -5.81 8.16 -6.91
C ARG A 38 -5.25 6.79 -7.28
N ARG A 39 -5.03 6.55 -8.58
CA ARG A 39 -4.45 5.29 -9.08
C ARG A 39 -3.00 5.08 -8.64
N THR A 40 -2.20 6.14 -8.56
CA THR A 40 -0.81 6.05 -8.08
C THR A 40 -0.78 5.81 -6.57
N ALA A 41 -1.63 6.50 -5.81
CA ALA A 41 -1.78 6.29 -4.36
C ALA A 41 -2.24 4.87 -4.03
N SER A 42 -3.19 4.30 -4.79
CA SER A 42 -3.62 2.90 -4.60
C SER A 42 -2.52 1.87 -4.92
N LYS A 43 -1.46 2.27 -5.62
CA LYS A 43 -0.25 1.45 -5.84
C LYS A 43 0.85 1.72 -4.82
N GLY A 44 0.91 2.95 -4.31
CA GLY A 44 1.88 3.41 -3.32
C GLY A 44 1.65 2.76 -1.97
N GLY A 45 2.44 1.74 -1.64
CA GLY A 45 2.34 0.99 -0.38
C GLY A 45 2.60 -0.50 -0.54
N ARG A 46 2.40 -1.04 -1.76
CA ARG A 46 2.58 -2.48 -2.04
C ARG A 46 4.03 -2.99 -1.91
N GLY A 47 5.02 -2.10 -2.05
CA GLY A 47 6.45 -2.48 -2.04
C GLY A 47 7.22 -2.19 -0.76
N LYS A 48 6.62 -1.52 0.23
CA LYS A 48 7.34 -1.14 1.46
C LYS A 48 7.11 -2.23 2.53
N PRO A 49 8.18 -2.85 3.08
CA PRO A 49 8.01 -3.79 4.18
C PRO A 49 7.26 -3.11 5.33
N SER A 50 6.26 -3.78 5.91
CA SER A 50 5.60 -3.24 7.09
C SER A 50 6.61 -3.10 8.23
N ARG A 51 6.45 -2.08 9.08
CA ARG A 51 7.29 -1.89 10.27
C ARG A 51 7.33 -3.14 11.13
N GLU A 52 6.20 -3.84 11.21
CA GLU A 52 6.09 -5.11 11.90
C GLU A 52 6.98 -6.21 11.28
N LEU A 53 6.95 -6.41 9.96
CA LEU A 53 7.85 -7.36 9.32
C LEU A 53 9.32 -7.00 9.52
N GLN A 54 9.64 -5.71 9.54
CA GLN A 54 11.00 -5.28 9.84
C GLN A 54 11.40 -5.63 11.28
N GLY A 55 10.50 -5.44 12.25
CA GLY A 55 10.71 -5.85 13.64
C GLY A 55 10.89 -7.36 13.79
N ILE A 56 10.10 -8.17 13.07
CA ILE A 56 10.23 -9.64 13.08
C ILE A 56 11.59 -10.08 12.49
N LYS A 57 12.06 -9.43 11.43
CA LYS A 57 13.39 -9.73 10.86
C LYS A 57 14.52 -9.48 11.86
N VAL A 58 14.48 -8.35 12.57
CA VAL A 58 15.45 -8.04 13.63
C VAL A 58 15.42 -9.10 14.73
N LEU A 59 14.22 -9.43 15.23
CA LEU A 59 14.05 -10.45 16.25
C LEU A 59 14.60 -11.82 15.82
N LEU A 60 14.35 -12.24 14.58
CA LEU A 60 14.87 -13.51 14.05
C LEU A 60 16.40 -13.50 13.95
N SER A 61 17.01 -12.38 13.55
CA SER A 61 18.47 -12.23 13.53
C SER A 61 19.05 -12.31 14.94
N ASP A 62 18.44 -11.65 15.92
CA ASP A 62 18.90 -11.66 17.31
C ASP A 62 18.77 -13.07 17.93
N LEU A 63 17.64 -13.75 17.72
CA LEU A 63 17.45 -15.13 18.17
C LEU A 63 18.49 -16.07 17.54
N THR A 64 18.77 -15.89 16.25
CA THR A 64 19.77 -16.70 15.54
C THR A 64 21.16 -16.49 16.14
N ASN A 65 21.54 -15.24 16.41
CA ASN A 65 22.83 -14.91 17.00
C ASN A 65 22.97 -15.50 18.42
N GLN A 66 21.94 -15.38 19.26
CA GLN A 66 21.96 -15.92 20.62
C GLN A 66 22.07 -17.45 20.65
N VAL A 67 21.40 -18.15 19.72
CA VAL A 67 21.54 -19.61 19.59
C VAL A 67 22.94 -20.00 19.15
N LEU A 68 23.48 -19.33 18.13
CA LEU A 68 24.83 -19.63 17.62
C LEU A 68 25.93 -19.30 18.63
N ALA A 69 25.73 -18.27 19.45
CA ALA A 69 26.62 -17.90 20.55
C ALA A 69 26.51 -18.85 21.76
N GLY A 70 25.52 -19.74 21.80
CA GLY A 70 25.24 -20.60 22.95
C GLY A 70 24.62 -19.87 24.14
N GLU A 71 24.16 -18.63 23.95
CA GLU A 71 23.52 -17.80 24.97
C GLU A 71 22.05 -18.20 25.20
N LEU A 72 21.44 -18.88 24.24
CA LEU A 72 20.07 -19.36 24.30
C LEU A 72 19.99 -20.87 24.11
N GLU A 73 19.28 -21.54 25.02
CA GLU A 73 19.02 -22.98 24.95
C GLU A 73 18.13 -23.33 23.76
N ASN A 74 18.45 -24.44 23.08
CA ASN A 74 17.83 -24.84 21.81
C ASN A 74 16.31 -25.04 21.90
N GLY A 75 15.82 -25.66 22.98
CA GLY A 75 14.39 -25.82 23.24
C GLY A 75 13.66 -24.48 23.39
N ARG A 76 14.22 -23.54 24.15
CA ARG A 76 13.67 -22.18 24.26
C ARG A 76 13.68 -21.45 22.92
N ALA A 77 14.76 -21.59 22.15
CA ALA A 77 14.84 -21.02 20.81
C ALA A 77 13.82 -21.61 19.85
N ALA A 78 13.58 -22.92 19.91
CA ALA A 78 12.58 -23.61 19.10
C ALA A 78 11.16 -23.08 19.39
N VAL A 79 10.80 -22.94 20.67
CA VAL A 79 9.51 -22.38 21.08
C VAL A 79 9.38 -20.92 20.63
N ALA A 80 10.42 -20.10 20.81
CA ALA A 80 10.41 -18.71 20.34
C ALA A 80 10.20 -18.62 18.81
N ASN A 81 10.91 -19.44 18.03
CA ASN A 81 10.75 -19.51 16.58
C ASN A 81 9.33 -19.97 16.18
N GLN A 82 8.72 -20.92 16.89
CA GLN A 82 7.32 -21.33 16.65
C GLN A 82 6.34 -20.17 16.84
N LEU A 83 6.48 -19.39 17.92
CA LEU A 83 5.64 -18.22 18.17
C LEU A 83 5.82 -17.14 17.09
N VAL A 84 7.06 -16.88 16.67
CA VAL A 84 7.35 -15.94 15.58
C VAL A 84 6.74 -16.42 14.26
N ASN A 85 6.81 -17.72 13.96
CA ASN A 85 6.17 -18.28 12.77
C ASN A 85 4.64 -18.18 12.81
N THR A 86 4.01 -18.35 13.98
CA THR A 86 2.57 -18.11 14.15
C THR A 86 2.22 -16.65 13.83
N ARG A 87 3.00 -15.69 14.34
CA ARG A 87 2.82 -14.26 14.04
C ARG A 87 2.97 -13.96 12.55
N LEU A 88 3.97 -14.53 11.89
CA LEU A 88 4.17 -14.40 10.44
C LEU A 88 2.98 -14.94 9.65
N ARG A 89 2.42 -16.09 10.06
CA ARG A 89 1.20 -16.65 9.44
C ARG A 89 0.00 -15.75 9.60
N THR A 90 -0.19 -15.11 10.76
CA THR A 90 -1.27 -14.13 10.95
C THR A 90 -1.15 -12.97 9.96
N ILE A 91 0.04 -12.40 9.81
CA ILE A 91 0.30 -11.31 8.84
C ILE A 91 0.04 -11.77 7.40
N GLU A 92 0.42 -13.01 7.07
CA GLU A 92 0.16 -13.60 5.76
C GLU A 92 -1.35 -13.74 5.50
N VAL A 93 -2.12 -14.22 6.48
CA VAL A 93 -3.58 -14.33 6.38
C VAL A 93 -4.22 -12.96 6.18
N GLU A 94 -3.85 -11.95 6.97
CA GLU A 94 -4.35 -10.58 6.80
C GLU A 94 -4.09 -10.03 5.39
N ARG A 95 -2.90 -10.29 4.83
CA ARG A 95 -2.57 -9.88 3.46
C ARG A 95 -3.41 -10.60 2.42
N LYS A 96 -3.59 -11.92 2.57
CA LYS A 96 -4.44 -12.71 1.67
C LYS A 96 -5.88 -12.23 1.69
N VAL A 97 -6.43 -11.95 2.88
CA VAL A 97 -7.78 -11.38 3.01
C VAL A 97 -7.88 -10.07 2.24
N LYS A 98 -6.96 -9.14 2.47
CA LYS A 98 -6.93 -7.87 1.73
C LYS A 98 -6.79 -8.03 0.22
N GLU A 99 -5.92 -8.95 -0.22
CA GLU A 99 -5.74 -9.24 -1.66
C GLU A 99 -7.03 -9.82 -2.26
N THR A 100 -7.73 -10.70 -1.54
CA THR A 100 -9.03 -11.25 -1.95
C THR A 100 -10.09 -10.15 -2.04
N GLU A 101 -10.22 -9.30 -1.03
CA GLU A 101 -11.16 -8.16 -1.03
C GLU A 101 -10.88 -7.22 -2.22
N GLU A 102 -9.61 -6.88 -2.48
CA GLU A 102 -9.23 -6.05 -3.64
C GLU A 102 -9.57 -6.73 -4.99
N LEU A 103 -9.52 -8.06 -5.07
CA LEU A 103 -9.92 -8.81 -6.26
C LEU A 103 -11.43 -8.87 -6.42
N GLU A 104 -12.19 -9.07 -5.33
CA GLU A 104 -13.64 -9.04 -5.30
C GLU A 104 -14.17 -7.68 -5.76
N GLU A 105 -13.65 -6.56 -5.23
CA GLU A 105 -14.03 -5.21 -5.66
C GLU A 105 -13.80 -4.99 -7.17
N ARG A 106 -12.70 -5.54 -7.72
CA ARG A 106 -12.38 -5.44 -9.14
C ARG A 106 -13.30 -6.31 -9.99
N LEU A 107 -13.65 -7.51 -9.51
CA LEU A 107 -14.58 -8.40 -10.19
C LEU A 107 -15.96 -7.74 -10.27
N GLU A 108 -16.49 -7.24 -9.15
CA GLU A 108 -17.78 -6.55 -9.15
C GLU A 108 -17.81 -5.33 -10.08
N ALA A 109 -16.71 -4.55 -10.14
CA ALA A 109 -16.61 -3.41 -11.04
C ALA A 109 -16.65 -3.83 -12.52
N LEU A 110 -16.04 -4.99 -12.85
CA LEU A 110 -16.09 -5.56 -14.20
C LEU A 110 -17.47 -6.12 -14.52
N GLU A 111 -18.12 -6.79 -13.57
CA GLU A 111 -19.48 -7.32 -13.71
C GLU A 111 -20.49 -6.21 -13.98
N ARG A 112 -20.48 -5.14 -13.17
CA ARG A 112 -21.33 -3.95 -13.39
C ARG A 112 -21.09 -3.30 -14.75
N ALA A 113 -19.83 -3.20 -15.17
CA ALA A 113 -19.48 -2.65 -16.49
C ALA A 113 -19.96 -3.55 -17.64
N ALA A 114 -19.96 -4.87 -17.46
CA ALA A 114 -20.44 -5.83 -18.46
C ALA A 114 -21.98 -5.82 -18.57
N GLU A 115 -22.70 -5.71 -17.44
CA GLU A 115 -24.15 -5.59 -17.41
C GLU A 115 -24.65 -4.32 -18.11
N GLY A 116 -24.01 -3.17 -17.82
CA GLY A 116 -24.31 -1.91 -18.50
C GLY A 116 -24.14 -1.97 -20.03
N GLN A 117 -23.21 -2.79 -20.51
CA GLN A 117 -22.99 -3.00 -21.96
C GLN A 117 -24.00 -3.97 -22.59
N ARG A 118 -24.60 -4.89 -21.82
CA ARG A 118 -25.64 -5.80 -22.31
C ARG A 118 -26.98 -5.08 -22.51
N GLY A 119 -27.31 -4.09 -21.68
CA GLY A 119 -28.53 -3.28 -21.81
C GLY A 119 -28.57 -2.32 -23.02
N GLY A 120 -27.42 -1.97 -23.59
CA GLY A 120 -27.32 -1.06 -24.75
C GLY A 120 -27.38 -1.73 -26.13
N ARG A 121 -27.33 -3.06 -26.19
CA ARG A 121 -27.39 -3.84 -27.45
C ARG A 121 -28.75 -4.52 -27.60
N GLY A 122 -29.82 -3.74 -27.53
CA GLY A 122 -31.09 -4.14 -28.15
C GLY A 122 -30.91 -4.07 -29.66
N TRP A 123 -30.76 -5.22 -30.31
CA TRP A 123 -30.73 -5.31 -31.76
C TRP A 123 -32.09 -4.88 -32.30
N GLY A 124 -32.12 -3.70 -32.95
CA GLY A 124 -33.15 -3.35 -33.92
C GLY A 124 -32.79 -3.90 -35.29
#